data_AF-A0A4Q1BBL6-F1
#
_entry.id   AF-A0A4Q1BBL6-F1
#
_cell.length_a   1.000
_cell.length_b   1.000
_cell.length_c   1.000
_cell.angle_alpha   90.00
_cell.angle_beta   90.00
_cell.angle_gamma   90.00
#
_symmetry.space_group_name_H-M   'P 1'
#
loop_
_entity.id
_entity.type
_entity.pdbx_description
1 polymer ?
#
loop_
_entity_poly.entity_id
_entity_poly.type
_entity_poly.pdbx_seq_one_letter_code
_entity_poly.pdbx_strand_id
1 'polypeptide(L)'
;MPSTKRESSSSPNDPSTPSPKPKKIKSSPSSSTTPKKEKTSGSRGEFGKLTDAMRAELLDEVIAHGAKSVNLEEIAQRFGVKKSQLIDQLKPNRTNIRSKAVKAIASGA
;
A
#
# COMPACT_ATOMS: atom_id res chain seq x y z
N MET A 1 -41.91 35.57 -40.08
CA MET A 1 -43.25 35.06 -40.42
C MET A 1 -43.07 33.75 -41.18
N PRO A 2 -43.68 32.58 -40.85
CA PRO A 2 -44.22 31.98 -39.60
C PRO A 2 -43.24 30.90 -39.04
N SER A 3 -43.17 30.54 -37.76
CA SER A 3 -44.14 29.97 -36.80
C SER A 3 -44.42 28.47 -36.92
N THR A 4 -43.80 27.72 -35.98
CA THR A 4 -44.41 26.66 -35.11
C THR A 4 -44.81 25.33 -35.77
N LYS A 5 -44.68 24.16 -35.14
CA LYS A 5 -45.30 23.75 -33.86
C LYS A 5 -44.81 22.33 -33.50
N ARG A 6 -44.50 22.12 -32.21
CA ARG A 6 -45.06 21.08 -31.30
C ARG A 6 -44.76 19.61 -31.61
N GLU A 7 -44.70 18.66 -30.69
CA GLU A 7 -44.96 18.48 -29.25
C GLU A 7 -44.47 17.03 -29.01
N SER A 8 -43.86 16.61 -27.89
CA SER A 8 -44.54 16.06 -26.71
C SER A 8 -43.46 15.27 -25.95
N SER A 9 -43.12 15.60 -24.71
CA SER A 9 -43.82 15.29 -23.47
C SER A 9 -43.49 13.90 -22.91
N SER A 10 -42.81 13.88 -21.76
CA SER A 10 -43.02 13.01 -20.58
C SER A 10 -41.77 13.17 -19.72
N SER A 11 -41.73 14.18 -18.86
CA SER A 11 -42.25 14.18 -17.49
C SER A 11 -41.10 14.02 -16.49
N PRO A 12 -41.17 14.74 -15.37
CA PRO A 12 -40.04 14.99 -14.48
C PRO A 12 -39.86 13.80 -13.54
N ASN A 13 -38.61 13.49 -13.19
CA ASN A 13 -38.36 12.74 -11.97
C ASN A 13 -37.57 13.66 -11.02
N ASP A 14 -38.24 13.93 -9.90
CA ASP A 14 -37.84 14.78 -8.79
C ASP A 14 -36.43 14.50 -8.23
N PRO A 15 -35.84 15.51 -7.55
CA PRO A 15 -34.56 15.38 -6.89
C PRO A 15 -34.68 14.43 -5.70
N SER A 16 -33.94 13.32 -5.76
CA SER A 16 -33.83 12.41 -4.61
C SER A 16 -32.99 13.08 -3.51
N THR A 17 -33.70 13.64 -2.56
CA THR A 17 -33.28 14.14 -1.24
C THR A 17 -32.29 13.17 -0.55
N PRO A 18 -31.26 13.67 0.14
CA PRO A 18 -30.20 12.84 0.72
C PRO A 18 -30.72 11.96 1.85
N SER A 19 -30.62 10.65 1.69
CA SER A 19 -30.90 9.72 2.78
C SER A 19 -29.76 9.74 3.83
N PRO A 20 -30.10 9.86 5.12
CA PRO A 20 -29.14 10.01 6.21
C PRO A 20 -28.32 8.74 6.45
N LYS A 21 -27.02 8.94 6.65
CA LYS A 21 -26.04 7.93 7.07
C LYS A 21 -26.55 7.13 8.28
N PRO A 22 -26.68 5.79 8.21
CA PRO A 22 -26.75 4.99 9.42
C PRO A 22 -25.36 4.95 10.07
N LYS A 23 -25.22 5.64 11.21
CA LYS A 23 -24.09 5.51 12.14
C LYS A 23 -24.04 4.07 12.65
N LYS A 24 -23.19 3.22 12.06
CA LYS A 24 -22.86 1.92 12.65
C LYS A 24 -21.89 2.12 13.82
N ILE A 25 -22.55 2.20 14.97
CA ILE A 25 -22.17 1.73 16.30
C ILE A 25 -20.83 0.99 16.36
N LYS A 26 -19.96 1.60 17.15
CA LYS A 26 -18.71 1.10 17.70
C LYS A 26 -18.91 -0.26 18.37
N SER A 27 -18.30 -1.31 17.81
CA SER A 27 -18.05 -2.56 18.52
C SER A 27 -16.61 -2.96 18.27
N SER A 28 -15.74 -2.59 19.20
CA SER A 28 -14.37 -3.06 19.32
C SER A 28 -14.35 -4.45 19.96
N PRO A 29 -13.85 -5.49 19.29
CA PRO A 29 -13.16 -6.56 19.97
C PRO A 29 -11.67 -6.16 20.07
N SER A 30 -11.30 -5.65 21.23
CA SER A 30 -9.91 -5.53 21.67
C SER A 30 -9.36 -6.95 21.86
N SER A 31 -8.82 -7.57 20.82
CA SER A 31 -7.87 -8.68 20.98
C SER A 31 -6.46 -8.12 20.81
N SER A 32 -5.93 -7.56 21.90
CA SER A 32 -4.51 -7.27 22.03
C SER A 32 -3.76 -8.60 22.16
N THR A 33 -3.58 -9.30 21.05
CA THR A 33 -2.60 -10.39 20.97
C THR A 33 -1.26 -9.71 20.74
N THR A 34 -0.60 -9.32 21.84
CA THR A 34 0.80 -8.94 21.81
C THR A 34 1.59 -10.10 21.19
N PRO A 35 2.24 -9.94 20.03
CA PRO A 35 3.22 -10.91 19.61
C PRO A 35 4.30 -10.92 20.69
N LYS A 36 4.48 -12.11 21.28
CA LYS A 36 5.56 -12.42 22.22
C LYS A 36 6.84 -11.97 21.53
N LYS A 37 7.40 -10.86 22.02
CA LYS A 37 8.70 -10.36 21.56
C LYS A 37 9.68 -11.47 21.89
N GLU A 38 9.99 -12.32 20.91
CA GLU A 38 11.11 -13.23 21.03
C GLU A 38 12.29 -12.35 21.36
N LYS A 39 12.83 -12.54 22.55
CA LYS A 39 14.15 -12.05 22.91
C LYS A 39 15.07 -12.68 21.86
N THR A 40 15.41 -11.94 20.81
CA THR A 40 16.65 -12.14 20.09
C THR A 40 17.74 -11.94 21.14
N SER A 41 18.15 -13.06 21.74
CA SER A 41 19.35 -13.14 22.54
C SER A 41 20.47 -12.62 21.65
N GLY A 42 20.92 -11.40 21.95
CA GLY A 42 22.08 -10.81 21.30
C GLY A 42 23.28 -11.70 21.59
N SER A 43 23.56 -12.63 20.69
CA SER A 43 24.89 -13.20 20.58
C SER A 43 25.74 -12.18 19.83
N ARG A 44 26.43 -11.36 20.62
CA ARG A 44 27.49 -10.48 20.16
C ARG A 44 28.70 -11.39 19.92
N GLY A 45 28.84 -11.97 18.73
CA GLY A 45 29.93 -12.88 18.44
C GLY A 45 29.90 -13.39 17.01
N GLU A 46 31.03 -13.19 16.33
CA GLU A 46 31.34 -13.66 14.96
C GLU A 46 30.58 -12.94 13.84
N PHE A 47 31.31 -12.35 12.89
CA PHE A 47 30.75 -12.00 11.58
C PHE A 47 30.48 -13.31 10.83
N GLY A 48 29.41 -13.98 11.22
CA GLY A 48 28.93 -15.19 10.58
C GLY A 48 28.53 -14.90 9.13
N LYS A 49 28.54 -15.95 8.30
CA LYS A 49 28.04 -15.87 6.94
C LYS A 49 26.63 -15.28 6.93
N LEU A 50 26.38 -14.35 6.01
CA LEU A 50 25.07 -13.74 5.83
C LEU A 50 24.06 -14.84 5.46
N THR A 51 23.22 -15.22 6.41
CA THR A 51 22.14 -16.19 6.17
C THR A 51 21.11 -15.57 5.25
N ASP A 52 20.30 -16.40 4.60
CA ASP A 52 19.25 -15.90 3.69
C ASP A 52 18.20 -15.08 4.44
N ALA A 53 17.89 -15.44 5.69
CA ALA A 53 17.04 -14.65 6.57
C ALA A 53 17.64 -13.26 6.86
N MET A 54 18.93 -13.18 7.21
CA MET A 54 19.61 -11.91 7.44
C MET A 54 19.70 -11.06 6.17
N ARG A 55 19.90 -11.68 5.00
CA ARG A 55 19.89 -10.98 3.70
C ARG A 55 18.51 -10.40 3.39
N ALA A 56 17.45 -11.14 3.69
CA ALA A 56 16.07 -10.70 3.50
C ALA A 56 15.74 -9.50 4.40
N GLU A 57 16.12 -9.55 5.69
CA GLU A 57 15.96 -8.43 6.63
C GLU A 57 16.76 -7.21 6.22
N LEU A 58 18.04 -7.39 5.85
CA LEU A 58 18.90 -6.33 5.37
C LEU A 58 18.30 -5.63 4.13
N LEU A 59 17.81 -6.40 3.16
CA LEU A 59 17.17 -5.83 1.98
C LEU A 59 15.91 -5.04 2.35
N ASP A 60 15.11 -5.54 3.29
CA ASP A 60 13.90 -4.87 3.73
C ASP A 60 14.20 -3.52 4.40
N GLU A 61 15.24 -3.46 5.22
CA GLU A 61 15.74 -2.22 5.84
C GLU A 61 16.28 -1.24 4.79
N VAL A 62 17.11 -1.71 3.85
CA VAL A 62 17.66 -0.88 2.77
C VAL A 62 16.54 -0.27 1.93
N ILE A 63 15.50 -1.05 1.59
CA ILE A 63 14.34 -0.54 0.85
C ILE A 63 13.56 0.47 1.71
N ALA A 64 13.35 0.20 3.00
CA ALA A 64 12.60 1.10 3.89
C ALA A 64 13.29 2.45 4.11
N HIS A 65 14.60 2.45 4.27
CA HIS A 65 15.39 3.67 4.42
C HIS A 65 15.62 4.37 3.08
N GLY A 66 15.95 3.59 2.04
CA GLY A 66 16.14 4.08 0.68
C GLY A 66 14.89 4.76 0.11
N ALA A 67 13.70 4.21 0.35
CA ALA A 67 12.45 4.82 -0.10
C ALA A 67 12.18 6.20 0.53
N LYS A 68 12.81 6.52 1.67
CA LYS A 68 12.69 7.82 2.35
C LYS A 68 13.77 8.81 1.92
N SER A 69 14.97 8.33 1.59
CA SER A 69 16.12 9.18 1.23
C SER A 69 16.23 9.46 -0.26
N VAL A 70 15.68 8.58 -1.11
CA VAL A 70 15.82 8.68 -2.56
C VAL A 70 14.76 9.61 -3.15
N ASN A 71 15.16 10.39 -4.17
CA ASN A 71 14.24 11.23 -4.91
C ASN A 71 13.38 10.40 -5.88
N LEU A 72 12.23 9.94 -5.37
CA LEU A 72 11.28 9.14 -6.14
C LEU A 72 10.71 9.86 -7.38
N GLU A 73 10.75 11.19 -7.42
CA GLU A 73 10.29 11.97 -8.58
C GLU A 73 11.22 11.78 -9.77
N GLU A 74 12.52 11.83 -9.54
CA GLU A 74 13.53 11.64 -10.58
C GLU A 74 13.49 10.21 -11.14
N ILE A 75 13.31 9.22 -10.26
CA ILE A 75 13.13 7.83 -10.67
C ILE A 75 11.85 7.67 -11.48
N ALA A 76 10.74 8.27 -11.03
CA ALA A 76 9.47 8.26 -11.76
C ALA A 76 9.62 8.79 -13.19
N GLN A 77 10.33 9.91 -13.34
CA GLN A 77 10.62 10.52 -14.64
C GLN A 77 11.49 9.61 -15.53
N ARG A 78 12.58 9.04 -14.98
CA ARG A 78 13.48 8.14 -15.72
C ARG A 78 12.75 6.90 -16.28
N PHE A 79 11.81 6.35 -15.52
CA PHE A 79 11.05 5.17 -15.92
C PHE A 79 9.70 5.48 -16.58
N GLY A 80 9.35 6.76 -16.73
CA GLY A 80 8.07 7.17 -17.33
C GLY A 80 6.83 6.74 -16.53
N VAL A 81 6.97 6.50 -15.23
CA VAL A 81 5.89 6.04 -14.35
C VAL A 81 5.47 7.14 -13.38
N LYS A 82 4.28 6.99 -12.78
CA LYS A 82 3.85 7.92 -11.74
C LYS A 82 4.57 7.60 -10.43
N LYS A 83 5.00 8.64 -9.70
CA LYS A 83 5.57 8.49 -8.36
C LYS A 83 4.69 7.68 -7.41
N SER A 84 3.37 7.83 -7.49
CA SER A 84 2.43 7.04 -6.69
C SER A 84 2.55 5.53 -6.94
N GLN A 85 2.79 5.11 -8.19
CA GLN A 85 3.00 3.71 -8.53
C GLN A 85 4.30 3.19 -7.91
N LEU A 86 5.38 3.97 -7.92
CA LEU A 86 6.63 3.60 -7.23
C LEU A 86 6.43 3.47 -5.72
N ILE A 87 5.72 4.42 -5.10
CA ILE A 87 5.41 4.36 -3.67
C ILE A 87 4.62 3.09 -3.35
N ASP A 88 3.62 2.73 -4.15
CA ASP A 88 2.85 1.51 -3.97
C ASP A 88 3.69 0.24 -4.10
N GLN A 89 4.73 0.25 -4.94
CA GLN A 89 5.66 -0.87 -5.07
C GLN A 89 6.64 -1.02 -3.90
N LEU A 90 6.86 0.04 -3.12
CA LEU A 90 7.80 0.08 -1.99
C LEU A 90 7.12 -0.06 -0.62
N LYS A 91 5.79 0.03 -0.56
CA LYS A 91 5.00 -0.14 0.68
C LYS A 91 5.23 -1.52 1.32
N PRO A 92 5.40 -1.59 2.65
CA PRO A 92 5.48 -2.87 3.35
C PRO A 92 4.12 -3.60 3.31
N ASN A 93 4.15 -4.93 3.52
CA ASN A 93 2.95 -5.77 3.67
C ASN A 93 1.98 -5.78 2.47
N ARG A 94 2.50 -5.57 1.26
CA ARG A 94 1.73 -5.69 0.00
C ARG A 94 2.42 -6.68 -0.92
N THR A 95 1.66 -7.33 -1.79
CA THR A 95 2.21 -8.22 -2.84
C THR A 95 2.79 -7.37 -3.97
N ASN A 96 3.96 -6.79 -3.73
CA ASN A 96 4.64 -5.86 -4.63
C ASN A 96 6.12 -6.25 -4.83
N ILE A 97 6.86 -5.42 -5.58
CA ILE A 97 8.28 -5.65 -5.89
C ILE A 97 9.11 -5.88 -4.63
N ARG A 98 8.91 -5.08 -3.56
CA ARG A 98 9.59 -5.28 -2.27
C ARG A 98 9.35 -6.68 -1.71
N SER A 99 8.08 -7.11 -1.63
CA SER A 99 7.75 -8.45 -1.11
C SER A 99 8.31 -9.58 -1.97
N LYS A 100 8.38 -9.41 -3.29
CA LYS A 100 8.96 -10.41 -4.20
C LYS A 100 10.46 -10.51 -4.03
N ALA A 101 11.15 -9.37 -3.89
CA ALA A 101 12.59 -9.33 -3.68
C ALA A 101 12.99 -9.96 -2.33
N VAL A 102 12.30 -9.61 -1.25
CA VAL A 102 12.54 -10.21 0.09
C VAL A 102 12.25 -11.71 0.07
N LYS A 103 11.15 -12.14 -0.56
CA LYS A 103 10.79 -13.57 -0.66
C LYS A 103 11.76 -14.37 -1.51
N ALA A 104 12.24 -13.82 -2.63
CA ALA A 104 13.18 -14.52 -3.51
C ALA A 104 14.50 -14.84 -2.79
N ILE A 105 14.96 -13.94 -1.94
CA ILE A 105 16.15 -14.15 -1.10
C ILE A 105 15.84 -15.19 -0.01
N ALA A 106 14.71 -15.04 0.68
CA ALA A 106 14.32 -15.96 1.75
C ALA A 106 14.03 -17.40 1.27
N SER A 107 13.61 -17.57 0.02
CA SER A 107 13.32 -18.89 -0.57
C SER A 107 14.53 -19.58 -1.15
N GLY A 108 15.71 -18.95 -1.19
CA GLY A 108 16.92 -19.52 -1.80
C GLY A 108 16.70 -19.85 -3.28
N ALA A 109 16.62 -18.83 -4.13
CA ALA A 109 16.62 -19.02 -5.59
C ALA A 109 17.96 -19.52 -6.10
#